data_AF-A0A8C2GH74-F1
#
_entry.id   AF-A0A8C2GH74-F1
#
_cell.length_a   1.000
_cell.length_b   1.000
_cell.length_c   1.000
_cell.angle_alpha   90.00
_cell.angle_beta   90.00
_cell.angle_gamma   90.00
#
_symmetry.space_group_name_H-M   'P 1'
#
loop_
_entity.id
_entity.type
_entity.pdbx_description
1 polymer ?
#
loop_
_entity_poly.entity_id
_entity_poly.type
_entity_poly.pdbx_seq_one_letter_code
_entity_poly.pdbx_strand_id
1 'polypeptide(L)'
;LPPAVCTRELCVFSFYTLGVMSGAAEEVATGAEVVDLLVAMCRAALESPRKSIIFEPYPSVVDPSDPKTLAFNPKKKNYERLQKALDSVMSIREMTQGSYLEIKKQMDKLDPLAHPLLQWIISSNRSHIVKLPLSRQLKFMHTSHQFLLLSSPPAKEARFRTAKKLYGSTFAFHGSHIENWHSVLRNGLVNASYTKLQLHGAAYGKGIYLSPISSISFGYSGTILTCVLSCDLCSSRPIQSRFLQSRNLNCIALCEVITSKDLQKHGNIWVCPVSDHVCTRFFFVYEDGQVGDANINTQEPKIQKEIMRVIGTQIYSS
;
A
#
# COMPACT_ATOMS: atom_id res chain seq x y z
N LEU A 1 -0.20 -13.59 -18.31
CA LEU A 1 -0.93 -12.87 -17.24
C LEU A 1 -0.85 -13.73 -15.99
N PRO A 2 -0.26 -13.24 -14.88
CA PRO A 2 -0.29 -13.96 -13.62
C PRO A 2 -1.74 -14.28 -13.22
N PRO A 3 -2.03 -15.47 -12.66
CA PRO A 3 -3.39 -15.85 -12.32
C PRO A 3 -3.98 -14.87 -11.30
N ALA A 4 -5.16 -14.34 -11.61
CA ALA A 4 -5.89 -13.49 -10.68
C ALA A 4 -6.33 -14.33 -9.47
N VAL A 5 -5.87 -13.98 -8.26
CA VAL A 5 -6.31 -14.64 -7.02
C VAL A 5 -7.81 -14.40 -6.85
N CYS A 6 -8.60 -15.44 -7.11
CA CYS A 6 -10.05 -15.45 -6.99
C CYS A 6 -10.45 -15.56 -5.50
N THR A 7 -11.37 -14.73 -5.05
CA THR A 7 -11.83 -14.66 -3.64
C THR A 7 -12.94 -15.67 -3.31
N ARG A 8 -13.40 -16.46 -4.29
CA ARG A 8 -14.39 -17.53 -4.06
C ARG A 8 -13.71 -18.67 -3.33
N GLU A 9 -14.34 -19.19 -2.27
CA GLU A 9 -13.84 -20.31 -1.46
C GLU A 9 -13.37 -21.49 -2.33
N LEU A 10 -14.17 -21.91 -3.33
CA LEU A 10 -13.78 -22.98 -4.26
C LEU A 10 -12.52 -22.67 -5.07
N CYS A 11 -12.30 -21.41 -5.47
CA CYS A 11 -11.06 -21.00 -6.10
C CYS A 11 -9.91 -21.07 -5.10
N VAL A 12 -10.08 -20.53 -3.88
CA VAL A 12 -9.05 -20.51 -2.84
C VAL A 12 -8.62 -21.94 -2.47
N PHE A 13 -9.57 -22.85 -2.29
CA PHE A 13 -9.30 -24.27 -2.04
C PHE A 13 -8.62 -24.95 -3.22
N SER A 14 -9.16 -24.80 -4.45
CA SER A 14 -8.52 -25.38 -5.65
C SER A 14 -7.11 -24.84 -5.86
N PHE A 15 -6.88 -23.57 -5.59
CA PHE A 15 -5.60 -22.88 -5.74
C PHE A 15 -4.57 -23.30 -4.68
N TYR A 16 -5.02 -23.65 -3.46
CA TYR A 16 -4.20 -24.23 -2.39
C TYR A 16 -3.89 -25.71 -2.63
N THR A 17 -4.89 -26.52 -2.99
CA THR A 17 -4.75 -27.96 -3.28
C THR A 17 -3.83 -28.23 -4.48
N LEU A 18 -3.81 -27.34 -5.46
CA LEU A 18 -2.96 -27.46 -6.65
C LEU A 18 -1.51 -26.95 -6.45
N GLY A 19 -1.13 -26.47 -5.25
CA GLY A 19 0.23 -25.99 -4.99
C GLY A 19 0.62 -24.72 -5.77
N VAL A 20 -0.35 -23.99 -6.33
CA VAL A 20 -0.10 -22.80 -7.17
C VAL A 20 0.40 -21.62 -6.33
N MET A 21 0.09 -21.59 -5.03
CA MET A 21 0.67 -20.61 -4.10
C MET A 21 2.18 -20.78 -3.89
N SER A 22 2.72 -22.01 -3.95
CA SER A 22 4.18 -22.21 -3.88
C SER A 22 4.88 -21.59 -5.09
N GLY A 23 4.35 -21.79 -6.31
CA GLY A 23 4.93 -21.24 -7.53
C GLY A 23 4.67 -19.74 -7.75
N ALA A 24 3.51 -19.21 -7.35
CA ALA A 24 3.20 -17.78 -7.49
C ALA A 24 3.94 -16.91 -6.45
N ALA A 25 4.26 -17.47 -5.27
CA ALA A 25 5.16 -16.82 -4.32
C ALA A 25 6.63 -16.91 -4.80
N GLU A 26 6.99 -17.93 -5.59
CA GLU A 26 8.30 -18.06 -6.25
C GLU A 26 8.48 -17.07 -7.43
N GLU A 27 7.41 -16.74 -8.18
CA GLU A 27 7.50 -15.83 -9.35
C GLU A 27 7.52 -14.33 -9.01
N VAL A 28 7.10 -13.93 -7.80
CA VAL A 28 7.28 -12.54 -7.36
C VAL A 28 8.48 -12.48 -6.44
N ALA A 29 9.67 -12.26 -7.01
CA ALA A 29 10.86 -11.79 -6.29
C ALA A 29 10.57 -10.39 -5.70
N THR A 30 9.65 -10.34 -4.75
CA THR A 30 9.22 -9.14 -4.06
C THR A 30 10.38 -8.74 -3.17
N GLY A 31 10.94 -7.55 -3.43
CA GLY A 31 12.05 -7.04 -2.63
C GLY A 31 11.72 -7.05 -1.14
N ALA A 32 12.74 -7.35 -0.34
CA ALA A 32 12.68 -7.43 1.11
C ALA A 32 12.00 -6.20 1.75
N GLU A 33 12.28 -5.00 1.24
CA GLU A 33 11.66 -3.75 1.72
C GLU A 33 10.17 -3.63 1.39
N VAL A 34 9.74 -4.21 0.25
CA VAL A 34 8.33 -4.21 -0.14
C VAL A 34 7.54 -5.10 0.80
N VAL A 35 8.06 -6.29 1.13
CA VAL A 35 7.37 -7.21 2.05
C VAL A 35 7.28 -6.57 3.43
N ASP A 36 8.35 -5.92 3.92
CA ASP A 36 8.33 -5.17 5.19
C ASP A 36 7.22 -4.11 5.19
N LEU A 37 7.12 -3.34 4.11
CA LEU A 37 6.11 -2.30 3.95
C LEU A 37 4.69 -2.86 3.97
N LEU A 38 4.44 -3.96 3.25
CA LEU A 38 3.12 -4.60 3.20
C LEU A 38 2.70 -5.14 4.58
N VAL A 39 3.64 -5.73 5.32
CA VAL A 39 3.41 -6.20 6.70
C VAL A 39 3.15 -5.02 7.63
N ALA A 40 3.91 -3.92 7.50
CA ALA A 40 3.72 -2.71 8.30
C ALA A 40 2.34 -2.07 8.08
N MET A 41 1.87 -1.97 6.83
CA MET A 41 0.53 -1.47 6.52
C MET A 41 -0.58 -2.39 7.03
N CYS A 42 -0.41 -3.71 6.90
CA CYS A 42 -1.34 -4.69 7.43
C CYS A 42 -1.46 -4.54 8.96
N ARG A 43 -0.33 -4.42 9.64
CA ARG A 43 -0.27 -4.20 11.09
C ARG A 43 -0.97 -2.91 11.50
N ALA A 44 -0.64 -1.78 10.85
CA ALA A 44 -1.29 -0.50 11.14
C ALA A 44 -2.81 -0.54 10.92
N ALA A 45 -3.27 -1.18 9.84
CA ALA A 45 -4.69 -1.36 9.56
C ALA A 45 -5.40 -2.22 10.63
N LEU A 46 -4.72 -3.23 11.17
CA LEU A 46 -5.26 -4.15 12.18
C LEU A 46 -5.26 -3.56 13.59
N GLU A 47 -4.27 -2.72 13.91
CA GLU A 47 -4.15 -1.99 15.18
C GLU A 47 -5.13 -0.80 15.23
N SER A 48 -5.60 -0.31 14.08
CA SER A 48 -6.55 0.82 14.00
C SER A 48 -7.90 0.53 14.69
N PRO A 49 -8.49 1.50 15.40
CA PRO A 49 -9.87 1.38 15.89
C PRO A 49 -10.90 1.26 14.74
N ARG A 50 -10.51 1.64 13.51
CA ARG A 50 -11.34 1.55 12.31
C ARG A 50 -11.15 0.23 11.54
N LYS A 51 -10.42 -0.76 12.07
CA LYS A 51 -10.09 -2.03 11.38
C LYS A 51 -11.30 -2.74 10.77
N SER A 52 -12.48 -2.64 11.40
CA SER A 52 -13.73 -3.23 10.86
C SER A 52 -14.17 -2.61 9.53
N ILE A 53 -13.71 -1.40 9.22
CA ILE A 53 -14.05 -0.61 8.04
C ILE A 53 -12.89 -0.63 7.02
N ILE A 54 -11.65 -0.48 7.48
CA ILE A 54 -10.49 -0.21 6.60
C ILE A 54 -9.61 -1.43 6.33
N PHE A 55 -9.70 -2.48 7.15
CA PHE A 55 -8.96 -3.72 6.94
C PHE A 55 -9.65 -4.56 5.86
N GLU A 56 -9.59 -4.05 4.62
CA GLU A 56 -10.15 -4.69 3.43
C GLU A 56 -9.14 -4.70 2.29
N PRO A 57 -8.96 -5.81 1.58
CA PRO A 57 -9.60 -7.12 1.80
C PRO A 57 -9.17 -7.76 3.14
N TYR A 58 -10.10 -8.50 3.76
CA TYR A 58 -9.78 -9.44 4.84
C TYR A 58 -9.16 -10.74 4.26
N PRO A 59 -8.17 -11.36 4.92
CA PRO A 59 -7.53 -12.58 4.45
C PRO A 59 -8.49 -13.75 4.23
N SER A 60 -8.21 -14.51 3.18
CA SER A 60 -8.83 -15.81 2.91
C SER A 60 -7.72 -16.85 2.92
N VAL A 61 -7.54 -17.50 4.06
CA VAL A 61 -6.42 -18.43 4.30
C VAL A 61 -6.98 -19.76 4.78
N VAL A 62 -6.62 -20.84 4.09
CA VAL A 62 -6.99 -22.21 4.42
C VAL A 62 -6.32 -22.61 5.73
N ASP A 63 -7.04 -23.34 6.59
CA ASP A 63 -6.46 -23.90 7.80
C ASP A 63 -5.46 -25.01 7.45
N PRO A 64 -4.17 -24.91 7.85
CA PRO A 64 -3.19 -25.96 7.61
C PRO A 64 -3.54 -27.31 8.25
N SER A 65 -4.35 -27.30 9.31
CA SER A 65 -4.78 -28.49 10.06
C SER A 65 -6.06 -29.10 9.50
N ASP A 66 -6.87 -28.30 8.80
CA ASP A 66 -8.11 -28.73 8.16
C ASP A 66 -8.30 -28.03 6.79
N PRO A 67 -7.85 -28.68 5.69
CA PRO A 67 -7.91 -28.09 4.35
C PRO A 67 -9.32 -27.79 3.82
N LYS A 68 -10.38 -28.18 4.54
CA LYS A 68 -11.78 -27.90 4.17
C LYS A 68 -12.30 -26.61 4.77
N THR A 69 -11.56 -25.99 5.69
CA THR A 69 -11.98 -24.78 6.39
C THR A 69 -11.00 -23.62 6.17
N LEU A 70 -11.52 -22.40 6.34
CA LEU A 70 -10.72 -21.19 6.29
C LEU A 70 -10.41 -20.74 7.72
N ALA A 71 -9.12 -20.71 8.07
CA ALA A 71 -8.65 -20.13 9.33
C ALA A 71 -8.87 -18.62 9.37
N PHE A 72 -8.75 -17.94 8.23
CA PHE A 72 -9.20 -16.56 8.04
C PHE A 72 -10.29 -16.51 6.98
N ASN A 73 -11.50 -16.12 7.39
CA ASN A 73 -12.67 -16.07 6.53
C ASN A 73 -13.25 -14.63 6.49
N PRO A 74 -13.35 -13.99 5.32
CA PRO A 74 -13.94 -12.64 5.20
C PRO A 74 -15.39 -12.54 5.68
N LYS A 75 -16.15 -13.65 5.66
CA LYS A 75 -17.54 -13.71 6.16
C LYS A 75 -17.62 -13.84 7.69
N LYS A 76 -16.55 -14.35 8.33
CA LYS A 76 -16.47 -14.55 9.78
C LYS A 76 -15.11 -14.05 10.28
N LYS A 77 -14.97 -12.72 10.32
CA LYS A 77 -13.72 -12.05 10.65
C LYS A 77 -13.35 -12.28 12.11
N ASN A 78 -12.13 -12.74 12.37
CA ASN A 78 -11.54 -12.81 13.70
C ASN A 78 -10.24 -11.98 13.72
N TYR A 79 -10.33 -10.76 14.23
CA TYR A 79 -9.20 -9.83 14.24
C TYR A 79 -8.15 -10.17 15.30
N GLU A 80 -8.55 -10.75 16.43
CA GLU A 80 -7.64 -11.16 17.50
C GLU A 80 -6.75 -12.32 17.05
N ARG A 81 -7.34 -13.35 16.44
CA ARG A 81 -6.59 -14.47 15.87
C ARG A 81 -5.64 -14.02 14.76
N LEU A 82 -6.08 -13.07 13.94
CA LEU A 82 -5.29 -12.50 12.86
C LEU A 82 -4.09 -11.71 13.40
N GLN A 83 -4.28 -10.93 14.47
CA GLN A 83 -3.21 -10.19 15.13
C GLN A 83 -2.16 -11.15 15.67
N LYS A 84 -2.57 -12.23 16.35
CA LYS A 84 -1.65 -13.25 16.87
C LYS A 84 -0.80 -13.91 15.77
N ALA A 85 -1.41 -14.24 14.62
CA ALA A 85 -0.68 -14.77 13.48
C ALA A 85 0.30 -13.74 12.90
N LEU A 86 -0.13 -12.48 12.77
CA LEU A 86 0.71 -11.38 12.26
C LEU A 86 1.88 -11.06 13.19
N ASP A 87 1.70 -11.16 14.51
CA ASP A 87 2.75 -11.01 15.52
C ASP A 87 3.81 -12.12 15.45
N SER A 88 3.44 -13.27 14.87
CA SER A 88 4.32 -14.42 14.67
C SER A 88 4.99 -14.43 13.29
N VAL A 89 4.70 -13.44 12.44
CA VAL A 89 5.43 -13.23 11.18
C VAL A 89 6.82 -12.71 11.51
N MET A 90 7.83 -13.47 11.11
CA MET A 90 9.24 -13.13 11.31
C MET A 90 9.63 -11.83 10.61
N SER A 91 10.66 -11.18 11.14
CA SER A 91 11.25 -10.01 10.47
C SER A 91 11.92 -10.43 9.16
N ILE A 92 12.01 -9.48 8.23
CA ILE A 92 12.62 -9.72 6.93
C ILE A 92 14.10 -10.11 7.07
N ARG A 93 14.83 -9.51 8.02
CA ARG A 93 16.22 -9.87 8.28
C ARG A 93 16.36 -11.33 8.69
N GLU A 94 15.51 -11.82 9.58
CA GLU A 94 15.50 -13.23 9.98
C GLU A 94 15.19 -14.11 8.77
N MET A 95 14.23 -13.72 7.93
CA MET A 95 13.90 -14.46 6.70
C MET A 95 15.04 -14.53 5.69
N THR A 96 15.95 -13.54 5.66
CA THR A 96 17.14 -13.55 4.78
C THR A 96 18.32 -14.36 5.33
N GLN A 97 18.26 -14.81 6.59
CA GLN A 97 19.37 -15.51 7.26
C GLN A 97 19.33 -17.03 7.11
N GLY A 98 18.25 -17.60 6.57
CA GLY A 98 18.08 -19.04 6.44
C GLY A 98 17.45 -19.43 5.11
N SER A 99 17.42 -20.74 4.82
CA SER A 99 16.67 -21.25 3.68
C SER A 99 15.16 -21.07 3.93
N TYR A 100 14.39 -20.93 2.85
CA TYR A 100 12.93 -20.82 2.92
C TYR A 100 12.29 -21.94 3.78
N LEU A 101 12.78 -23.18 3.67
CA LEU A 101 12.25 -24.31 4.41
C LEU A 101 12.49 -24.18 5.93
N GLU A 102 13.65 -23.67 6.34
CA GLU A 102 13.98 -23.42 7.75
C GLU A 102 13.12 -22.29 8.30
N ILE A 103 13.02 -21.19 7.55
CA ILE A 103 12.22 -20.02 7.92
C ILE A 103 10.74 -20.39 8.07
N LYS A 104 10.19 -21.17 7.13
CA LYS A 104 8.83 -21.71 7.25
C LYS A 104 8.69 -22.58 8.50
N LYS A 105 9.60 -23.52 8.74
CA LYS A 105 9.56 -24.39 9.93
C LYS A 105 9.62 -23.59 11.23
N GLN A 106 10.40 -22.51 11.28
CA GLN A 106 10.46 -21.66 12.45
C GLN A 106 9.17 -20.86 12.64
N MET A 107 8.58 -20.30 11.58
CA MET A 107 7.26 -19.65 11.63
C MET A 107 6.17 -20.63 12.09
N ASP A 108 6.13 -21.84 11.52
CA ASP A 108 5.14 -22.86 11.87
C ASP A 108 5.20 -23.25 13.36
N LYS A 109 6.40 -23.19 13.99
CA LYS A 109 6.58 -23.40 15.43
C LYS A 109 6.00 -22.27 16.28
N LEU A 110 6.04 -21.03 15.79
CA LEU A 110 5.47 -19.87 16.50
C LEU A 110 3.95 -19.82 16.33
N ASP A 111 3.49 -19.90 15.09
CA ASP A 111 2.09 -19.97 14.72
C ASP A 111 1.94 -20.59 13.31
N PRO A 112 1.19 -21.70 13.15
CA PRO A 112 1.00 -22.34 11.84
C PRO A 112 0.32 -21.46 10.79
N LEU A 113 -0.31 -20.35 11.19
CA LEU A 113 -0.91 -19.37 10.27
C LEU A 113 0.02 -18.22 9.90
N ALA A 114 1.19 -18.06 10.54
CA ALA A 114 2.10 -16.95 10.26
C ALA A 114 2.58 -16.96 8.81
N HIS A 115 3.10 -18.11 8.35
CA HIS A 115 3.59 -18.26 6.98
C HIS A 115 2.46 -18.16 5.92
N PRO A 116 1.32 -18.88 6.05
CA PRO A 116 0.18 -18.69 5.14
C PRO A 116 -0.34 -17.25 5.08
N LEU A 117 -0.36 -16.54 6.21
CA LEU A 117 -0.76 -15.14 6.26
C LEU A 117 0.24 -14.26 5.51
N LEU A 118 1.55 -14.46 5.72
CA LEU A 118 2.60 -13.73 5.00
C LEU A 118 2.47 -13.93 3.48
N GLN A 119 2.27 -15.18 3.04
CA GLN A 119 2.03 -15.48 1.63
C GLN A 119 0.79 -14.76 1.09
N TRP A 120 -0.30 -14.70 1.88
CA TRP A 120 -1.49 -13.93 1.51
C TRP A 120 -1.21 -12.43 1.41
N ILE A 121 -0.45 -11.84 2.35
CA ILE A 121 -0.10 -10.41 2.34
C ILE A 121 0.65 -10.07 1.05
N ILE A 122 1.62 -10.89 0.66
CA ILE A 122 2.44 -10.70 -0.55
C ILE A 122 1.60 -10.93 -1.81
N SER A 123 0.92 -12.07 -1.93
CA SER A 123 0.17 -12.45 -3.15
C SER A 123 -1.10 -11.62 -3.39
N SER A 124 -1.70 -11.05 -2.34
CA SER A 124 -2.85 -10.17 -2.48
C SER A 124 -2.48 -8.78 -3.00
N ASN A 125 -1.20 -8.41 -3.00
CA ASN A 125 -0.73 -7.13 -3.52
C ASN A 125 -0.72 -7.14 -5.06
N ARG A 126 -1.75 -6.56 -5.67
CA ARG A 126 -1.88 -6.45 -7.13
C ARG A 126 -1.25 -5.18 -7.71
N SER A 127 -0.63 -4.35 -6.87
CA SER A 127 -0.05 -3.08 -7.30
C SER A 127 1.32 -3.21 -7.98
N HIS A 128 1.91 -4.41 -7.98
CA HIS A 128 3.28 -4.68 -8.44
C HIS A 128 4.22 -3.56 -7.98
N ILE A 129 4.30 -3.39 -6.66
CA ILE A 129 5.11 -2.34 -6.04
C ILE A 129 6.58 -2.74 -6.08
N VAL A 130 7.44 -1.83 -6.50
CA VAL A 130 8.88 -2.06 -6.66
C VAL A 130 9.64 -0.93 -5.97
N LYS A 131 10.66 -1.26 -5.19
CA LYS A 131 11.57 -0.29 -4.60
C LYS A 131 12.37 0.42 -5.70
N LEU A 132 12.42 1.75 -5.66
CA LEU A 132 13.25 2.50 -6.59
C LEU A 132 14.73 2.42 -6.17
N PRO A 133 15.64 2.03 -7.09
CA PRO A 133 17.07 2.11 -6.83
C PRO A 133 17.50 3.57 -6.67
N LEU A 134 18.56 3.83 -5.91
CA LEU A 134 19.04 5.18 -5.58
C LEU A 134 19.21 6.09 -6.81
N SER A 135 19.68 5.54 -7.94
CA SER A 135 19.87 6.27 -9.21
C SER A 135 18.57 6.74 -9.87
N ARG A 136 17.43 6.15 -9.51
CA ARG A 136 16.09 6.45 -10.07
C ARG A 136 15.16 7.13 -9.06
N GLN A 137 15.60 7.37 -7.84
CA GLN A 137 14.81 8.08 -6.85
C GLN A 137 14.53 9.53 -7.28
N LEU A 138 13.37 10.04 -6.90
CA LEU A 138 13.00 11.44 -7.03
C LEU A 138 13.68 12.20 -5.91
N LYS A 139 14.64 13.06 -6.26
CA LYS A 139 15.55 13.67 -5.28
C LYS A 139 14.80 14.60 -4.32
N PHE A 140 13.78 15.29 -4.81
CA PHE A 140 12.96 16.21 -4.05
C PHE A 140 12.09 15.56 -2.95
N MET A 141 12.00 14.23 -2.93
CA MET A 141 11.23 13.53 -1.89
C MET A 141 12.06 13.24 -0.63
N HIS A 142 13.39 13.31 -0.67
CA HIS A 142 14.29 13.16 0.50
C HIS A 142 14.01 11.96 1.41
N THR A 143 13.50 10.87 0.86
CA THR A 143 13.42 9.57 1.56
C THR A 143 14.06 8.49 0.72
N SER A 144 14.75 7.56 1.38
CA SER A 144 15.26 6.35 0.73
C SER A 144 14.14 5.35 0.44
N HIS A 145 12.98 5.48 1.10
CA HIS A 145 11.82 4.60 0.97
C HIS A 145 10.86 5.06 -0.13
N GLN A 146 11.35 5.04 -1.37
CA GLN A 146 10.56 5.36 -2.56
C GLN A 146 10.21 4.09 -3.33
N PHE A 147 8.93 3.97 -3.67
CA PHE A 147 8.40 2.83 -4.38
C PHE A 147 7.63 3.29 -5.62
N LEU A 148 7.70 2.48 -6.67
CA LEU A 148 6.98 2.66 -7.91
C LEU A 148 5.90 1.58 -8.01
N LEU A 149 4.67 1.97 -8.32
CA LEU A 149 3.53 1.08 -8.50
C LEU A 149 3.30 0.89 -9.99
N LEU A 150 3.60 -0.31 -10.47
CA LEU A 150 3.64 -0.61 -11.91
C LEU A 150 2.28 -0.94 -12.50
N SER A 151 1.35 -1.40 -11.66
CA SER A 151 0.04 -1.84 -12.12
C SER A 151 -1.04 -1.38 -11.16
N SER A 152 -2.14 -0.87 -11.70
CA SER A 152 -3.45 -0.99 -11.05
C SER A 152 -4.10 -2.31 -11.47
N PRO A 153 -5.19 -2.77 -10.79
CA PRO A 153 -5.99 -3.88 -11.29
C PRO A 153 -6.29 -3.71 -12.80
N PRO A 154 -6.13 -4.76 -13.65
CA PRO A 154 -6.09 -4.60 -15.11
C PRO A 154 -7.26 -3.81 -15.70
N ALA A 155 -8.48 -4.03 -15.17
CA ALA A 155 -9.66 -3.31 -15.60
C ALA A 155 -9.61 -1.79 -15.28
N LYS A 156 -9.06 -1.41 -14.11
CA LYS A 156 -8.87 -0.01 -13.72
C LYS A 156 -7.81 0.67 -14.57
N GLU A 157 -6.66 0.01 -14.78
CA GLU A 157 -5.58 0.53 -15.63
C GLU A 157 -6.04 0.71 -17.09
N ALA A 158 -6.84 -0.24 -17.63
CA ALA A 158 -7.41 -0.12 -18.97
C ALA A 158 -8.33 1.12 -19.10
N ARG A 159 -9.22 1.35 -18.13
CA ARG A 159 -10.09 2.54 -18.10
C ARG A 159 -9.29 3.83 -17.97
N PHE A 160 -8.28 3.85 -17.10
CA PHE A 160 -7.38 4.99 -16.95
C PHE A 160 -6.65 5.34 -18.25
N ARG A 161 -6.09 4.34 -18.95
CA ARG A 161 -5.39 4.54 -20.24
C ARG A 161 -6.31 5.10 -21.32
N THR A 162 -7.54 4.63 -21.41
CA THR A 162 -8.54 5.17 -22.33
C THR A 162 -8.85 6.63 -22.03
N ALA A 163 -9.10 6.95 -20.75
CA ALA A 163 -9.36 8.32 -20.33
C ALA A 163 -8.15 9.25 -20.56
N LYS A 164 -6.93 8.76 -20.32
CA LYS A 164 -5.68 9.51 -20.57
C LYS A 164 -5.50 9.88 -22.03
N LYS A 165 -5.81 8.97 -22.97
CA LYS A 165 -5.74 9.26 -24.41
C LYS A 165 -6.72 10.37 -24.81
N LEU A 166 -7.87 10.44 -24.14
CA LEU A 166 -8.93 11.39 -24.47
C LEU A 166 -8.74 12.77 -23.83
N TYR A 167 -8.31 12.81 -22.57
CA TYR A 167 -8.32 14.04 -21.78
C TYR A 167 -6.92 14.50 -21.34
N GLY A 168 -5.89 13.69 -21.56
CA GLY A 168 -4.57 13.89 -20.96
C GLY A 168 -4.53 13.52 -19.47
N SER A 169 -3.36 13.70 -18.88
CA SER A 169 -3.13 13.50 -17.44
C SER A 169 -2.08 14.48 -16.89
N THR A 170 -2.11 14.66 -15.58
CA THR A 170 -1.10 15.40 -14.81
C THR A 170 -0.78 14.62 -13.53
N PHE A 171 0.15 15.12 -12.72
CA PHE A 171 0.50 14.51 -11.43
C PHE A 171 -0.01 15.35 -10.27
N ALA A 172 -0.44 14.70 -9.20
CA ALA A 172 -0.79 15.34 -7.93
C ALA A 172 -0.53 14.39 -6.76
N PHE A 173 -0.23 14.95 -5.60
CA PHE A 173 -0.03 14.20 -4.38
C PHE A 173 -1.36 13.84 -3.70
N HIS A 174 -1.35 12.73 -2.97
CA HIS A 174 -2.40 12.31 -2.05
C HIS A 174 -1.76 11.79 -0.77
N GLY A 175 -2.10 12.40 0.37
CA GLY A 175 -1.70 11.92 1.68
C GLY A 175 -2.83 11.15 2.35
N SER A 176 -2.45 10.10 3.08
CA SER A 176 -3.36 9.36 3.96
C SER A 176 -2.56 8.71 5.08
N HIS A 177 -3.17 8.55 6.25
CA HIS A 177 -2.61 7.77 7.35
C HIS A 177 -2.25 6.33 6.91
N ILE A 178 -1.19 5.77 7.52
CA ILE A 178 -0.63 4.46 7.18
C ILE A 178 -1.67 3.33 7.19
N GLU A 179 -2.62 3.34 8.15
CA GLU A 179 -3.62 2.28 8.30
C GLU A 179 -4.57 2.13 7.11
N ASN A 180 -4.73 3.17 6.29
CA ASN A 180 -5.61 3.09 5.11
C ASN A 180 -4.89 2.45 3.91
N TRP A 181 -3.55 2.42 3.88
CA TRP A 181 -2.79 1.98 2.71
C TRP A 181 -2.85 0.47 2.47
N HIS A 182 -3.20 -0.34 3.49
CA HIS A 182 -3.54 -1.75 3.30
C HIS A 182 -4.61 -1.94 2.22
N SER A 183 -5.68 -1.12 2.29
CA SER A 183 -6.79 -1.14 1.33
C SER A 183 -6.45 -0.39 0.06
N VAL A 184 -5.85 0.80 0.15
CA VAL A 184 -5.52 1.61 -1.02
C VAL A 184 -4.58 0.88 -1.98
N LEU A 185 -3.57 0.14 -1.50
CA LEU A 185 -2.68 -0.63 -2.37
C LEU A 185 -3.36 -1.84 -3.04
N ARG A 186 -4.52 -2.29 -2.58
CA ARG A 186 -5.22 -3.45 -3.16
C ARG A 186 -6.40 -3.04 -4.04
N ASN A 187 -7.11 -1.98 -3.64
CA ASN A 187 -8.33 -1.50 -4.29
C ASN A 187 -8.12 -0.21 -5.10
N GLY A 188 -6.97 0.45 -4.90
CA GLY A 188 -6.72 1.80 -5.39
C GLY A 188 -7.42 2.86 -4.54
N LEU A 189 -7.12 4.13 -4.84
CA LEU A 189 -7.86 5.25 -4.25
C LEU A 189 -9.32 5.22 -4.71
N VAL A 190 -10.22 5.46 -3.76
CA VAL A 190 -11.68 5.48 -3.96
C VAL A 190 -12.25 6.79 -3.47
N ASN A 191 -13.35 7.21 -4.07
CA ASN A 191 -14.13 8.33 -3.61
C ASN A 191 -14.82 7.98 -2.28
N ALA A 192 -14.23 8.41 -1.17
CA ALA A 192 -14.71 8.09 0.17
C ALA A 192 -15.81 9.03 0.69
N SER A 193 -16.13 10.13 -0.02
CA SER A 193 -17.07 11.13 0.48
C SER A 193 -18.47 10.55 0.70
N TYR A 194 -19.04 10.88 1.86
CA TYR A 194 -20.32 10.42 2.41
C TYR A 194 -20.40 8.91 2.60
N THR A 195 -19.27 8.26 2.86
CA THR A 195 -19.19 6.84 3.20
C THR A 195 -18.53 6.63 4.57
N LYS A 196 -18.56 5.39 5.08
CA LYS A 196 -17.84 5.02 6.32
C LYS A 196 -16.31 5.19 6.23
N LEU A 197 -15.77 5.34 5.01
CA LEU A 197 -14.34 5.56 4.77
C LEU A 197 -13.93 7.04 4.92
N GLN A 198 -14.88 7.98 4.94
CA GLN A 198 -14.57 9.41 5.04
C GLN A 198 -13.92 9.74 6.39
N LEU A 199 -12.71 10.30 6.35
CA LEU A 199 -12.01 10.85 7.52
C LEU A 199 -12.16 12.37 7.63
N HIS A 200 -12.03 13.06 6.50
CA HIS A 200 -12.06 14.52 6.40
C HIS A 200 -13.33 14.98 5.69
N GLY A 201 -13.74 16.23 5.91
CA GLY A 201 -14.91 16.80 5.24
C GLY A 201 -14.79 16.82 3.71
N ALA A 202 -15.93 16.89 3.02
CA ALA A 202 -16.02 17.02 1.57
C ALA A 202 -16.27 18.49 1.14
N ALA A 203 -15.45 19.42 1.63
CA ALA A 203 -15.68 20.86 1.53
C ALA A 203 -15.77 21.39 0.08
N TYR A 204 -15.03 20.76 -0.84
CA TYR A 204 -15.02 21.09 -2.27
C TYR A 204 -15.74 20.03 -3.11
N GLY A 205 -16.70 19.32 -2.52
CA GLY A 205 -17.49 18.31 -3.19
C GLY A 205 -16.98 16.88 -3.01
N LYS A 206 -17.71 15.94 -3.62
CA LYS A 206 -17.52 14.50 -3.48
C LYS A 206 -16.39 14.01 -4.39
N GLY A 207 -15.31 13.49 -3.83
CA GLY A 207 -14.20 12.96 -4.63
C GLY A 207 -12.98 12.53 -3.83
N ILE A 208 -11.97 12.08 -4.57
CA ILE A 208 -10.62 11.87 -4.09
C ILE A 208 -9.92 13.22 -4.05
N TYR A 209 -9.47 13.62 -2.86
CA TYR A 209 -8.77 14.89 -2.65
C TYR A 209 -7.28 14.72 -2.95
N LEU A 210 -6.76 15.62 -3.77
CA LEU A 210 -5.41 15.63 -4.30
C LEU A 210 -4.86 17.07 -4.21
N SER A 211 -3.54 17.23 -4.28
CA SER A 211 -2.90 18.55 -4.34
C SER A 211 -1.66 18.50 -5.23
N PRO A 212 -1.42 19.50 -6.09
CA PRO A 212 -0.15 19.61 -6.78
C PRO A 212 0.99 19.97 -5.81
N ILE A 213 0.68 20.50 -4.62
CA ILE A 213 1.64 20.89 -3.58
C ILE A 213 1.81 19.76 -2.57
N SER A 214 3.05 19.33 -2.32
CA SER A 214 3.39 18.24 -1.40
C SER A 214 2.99 18.51 0.07
N SER A 215 3.26 19.70 0.62
CA SER A 215 2.95 20.05 2.02
C SER A 215 1.48 19.87 2.38
N ILE A 216 0.57 20.22 1.47
CA ILE A 216 -0.87 20.02 1.69
C ILE A 216 -1.16 18.54 1.91
N SER A 217 -0.60 17.65 1.08
CA SER A 217 -0.80 16.21 1.21
C SER A 217 -0.11 15.63 2.45
N PHE A 218 1.08 16.12 2.83
CA PHE A 218 1.71 15.73 4.10
C PHE A 218 0.82 16.02 5.31
N GLY A 219 0.07 17.13 5.31
CA GLY A 219 -0.90 17.42 6.36
C GLY A 219 -1.99 16.33 6.54
N TYR A 220 -2.25 15.52 5.51
CA TYR A 220 -3.21 14.41 5.54
C TYR A 220 -2.54 13.03 5.69
N SER A 221 -1.21 12.94 5.75
CA SER A 221 -0.49 11.67 5.89
C SER A 221 -0.32 11.18 7.34
N GLY A 222 -0.98 11.84 8.30
CA GLY A 222 -0.77 11.64 9.74
C GLY A 222 0.13 12.69 10.38
N THR A 223 0.67 13.64 9.60
CA THR A 223 1.49 14.74 10.09
C THR A 223 0.62 15.88 10.61
N ILE A 224 0.05 15.72 11.82
CA ILE A 224 -0.51 16.83 12.59
C ILE A 224 0.22 16.89 13.92
N LEU A 225 1.07 17.92 14.10
CA LEU A 225 1.31 18.70 15.33
C LEU A 225 1.42 17.99 16.71
N THR A 226 1.57 16.67 16.78
CA THR A 226 1.73 15.94 18.05
C THR A 226 3.17 15.92 18.56
N CYS A 227 4.09 16.63 17.90
CA CYS A 227 5.46 16.83 18.39
C CYS A 227 5.59 17.83 19.56
N VAL A 228 4.50 18.31 20.17
CA VAL A 228 4.61 19.19 21.35
C VAL A 228 3.93 18.67 22.61
N LEU A 229 3.11 17.60 22.59
CA LEU A 229 2.34 17.23 23.79
C LEU A 229 2.17 15.73 24.06
N SER A 230 2.86 14.82 23.37
CA SER A 230 2.72 13.38 23.67
C SER A 230 3.98 12.56 23.38
N CYS A 231 5.14 13.01 23.88
CA CYS A 231 6.21 12.07 24.23
C CYS A 231 5.89 11.56 25.63
N ASP A 232 4.98 10.60 25.77
CA ASP A 232 4.97 9.71 26.93
C ASP A 232 4.11 8.46 26.68
N LEU A 233 4.72 7.32 27.02
CA LEU A 233 4.15 5.98 27.19
C LEU A 233 3.69 5.20 25.94
N CYS A 234 4.68 4.71 25.19
CA CYS A 234 4.73 3.30 24.82
C CYS A 234 6.20 2.85 24.83
N SER A 235 6.70 2.36 25.96
CA SER A 235 7.96 1.61 26.01
C SER A 235 7.78 0.26 25.31
N SER A 236 7.60 0.27 23.99
CA SER A 236 7.76 -0.93 23.19
C SER A 236 9.25 -1.20 23.07
N ARG A 237 9.67 -2.42 23.45
CA ARG A 237 11.05 -2.92 23.25
C ARG A 237 11.56 -2.49 21.87
N PRO A 238 12.82 -2.05 21.73
CA PRO A 238 13.37 -1.73 20.42
C PRO A 238 13.21 -2.96 19.53
N ILE A 239 12.35 -2.86 18.52
CA ILE A 239 12.22 -3.92 17.51
C ILE A 239 13.42 -3.74 16.57
N GLN A 240 14.59 -4.16 17.04
CA GLN A 240 15.80 -4.27 16.22
C GLN A 240 15.55 -5.35 15.16
N SER A 241 15.09 -4.99 13.94
CA SER A 241 15.21 -5.87 12.74
C SER A 241 14.39 -5.49 11.48
N ARG A 242 13.87 -4.27 11.31
CA ARG A 242 13.09 -3.91 10.11
C ARG A 242 13.84 -2.97 9.16
N PHE A 243 13.52 -3.02 7.85
CA PHE A 243 13.95 -2.01 6.89
C PHE A 243 13.30 -0.66 7.23
N LEU A 244 12.06 -0.70 7.73
CA LEU A 244 11.38 0.39 8.41
C LEU A 244 11.66 0.32 9.91
N GLN A 245 12.60 1.13 10.36
CA GLN A 245 13.09 1.17 11.74
C GLN A 245 12.00 1.59 12.73
N SER A 246 11.08 2.47 12.31
CA SER A 246 10.04 3.03 13.16
C SER A 246 8.65 2.41 12.95
N ARG A 247 7.81 2.48 13.99
CA ARG A 247 6.35 2.27 13.87
C ARG A 247 5.61 3.55 13.49
N ASN A 248 6.24 4.72 13.68
CA ASN A 248 5.70 6.01 13.30
C ASN A 248 6.05 6.30 11.84
N LEU A 249 5.12 5.97 10.95
CA LEU A 249 5.31 6.04 9.50
C LEU A 249 4.33 7.01 8.87
N ASN A 250 4.86 7.97 8.11
CA ASN A 250 4.07 8.88 7.28
C ASN A 250 4.15 8.46 5.82
N CYS A 251 3.00 8.43 5.16
CA CYS A 251 2.88 7.88 3.82
C CYS A 251 2.18 8.86 2.88
N ILE A 252 2.80 9.12 1.73
CA ILE A 252 2.26 9.98 0.68
C ILE A 252 2.41 9.29 -0.67
N ALA A 253 1.38 9.41 -1.50
CA ALA A 253 1.39 8.94 -2.88
C ALA A 253 1.55 10.11 -3.85
N LEU A 254 2.28 9.88 -4.94
CA LEU A 254 2.18 10.70 -6.14
C LEU A 254 1.33 9.95 -7.16
N CYS A 255 0.20 10.55 -7.50
CA CYS A 255 -0.81 9.99 -8.38
C CYS A 255 -0.75 10.65 -9.76
N GLU A 256 -0.99 9.88 -10.79
CA GLU A 256 -1.36 10.36 -12.11
C GLU A 256 -2.87 10.54 -12.16
N VAL A 257 -3.33 11.70 -12.61
CA VAL A 257 -4.72 12.14 -12.54
C VAL A 257 -5.17 12.61 -13.92
N ILE A 258 -6.32 12.12 -14.38
CA ILE A 258 -6.90 12.50 -15.67
C ILE A 258 -7.40 13.95 -15.63
N THR A 259 -7.04 14.74 -16.65
CA THR A 259 -7.41 16.16 -16.77
C THR A 259 -8.75 16.37 -17.49
N SER A 260 -9.72 15.50 -17.22
CA SER A 260 -11.10 15.62 -17.70
C SER A 260 -11.82 16.79 -17.04
N LYS A 261 -12.95 17.23 -17.61
CA LYS A 261 -13.84 18.25 -17.03
C LYS A 261 -14.33 17.94 -15.60
N ASP A 262 -14.32 16.66 -15.21
CA ASP A 262 -14.76 16.24 -13.87
C ASP A 262 -13.71 16.53 -12.77
N LEU A 263 -12.45 16.80 -13.14
CA LEU A 263 -11.41 17.17 -12.18
C LEU A 263 -11.62 18.61 -11.74
N GLN A 264 -12.14 18.78 -10.52
CA GLN A 264 -12.40 20.09 -9.94
C GLN A 264 -11.11 20.62 -9.30
N LYS A 265 -10.74 21.88 -9.60
CA LYS A 265 -9.53 22.52 -9.07
C LYS A 265 -9.92 23.78 -8.29
N HIS A 266 -9.74 23.74 -6.98
CA HIS A 266 -9.96 24.85 -6.06
C HIS A 266 -8.61 25.35 -5.54
N GLY A 267 -7.91 26.13 -6.39
CA GLY A 267 -6.51 26.49 -6.16
C GLY A 267 -5.61 25.25 -6.11
N ASN A 268 -5.00 25.01 -4.95
CA ASN A 268 -4.11 23.87 -4.71
C ASN A 268 -4.83 22.63 -4.16
N ILE A 269 -6.16 22.65 -4.03
CA ILE A 269 -6.95 21.49 -3.60
C ILE A 269 -7.77 21.01 -4.79
N TRP A 270 -7.53 19.78 -5.22
CA TRP A 270 -8.19 19.18 -6.36
C TRP A 270 -9.09 18.04 -5.91
N VAL A 271 -10.25 17.91 -6.53
CA VAL A 271 -11.25 16.90 -6.20
C VAL A 271 -11.57 16.11 -7.46
N CYS A 272 -11.25 14.82 -7.44
CA CYS A 272 -11.54 13.90 -8.54
C CYS A 272 -12.70 12.95 -8.15
N PRO A 273 -13.92 13.16 -8.67
CA PRO A 273 -15.08 12.33 -8.31
C PRO A 273 -14.99 10.90 -8.84
N VAL A 274 -14.35 10.71 -10.00
CA VAL A 274 -14.24 9.43 -10.70
C VAL A 274 -12.99 8.69 -10.24
N SER A 275 -13.15 7.59 -9.50
CA SER A 275 -12.01 6.85 -8.94
C SER A 275 -11.10 6.20 -9.98
N ASP A 276 -11.63 5.91 -11.17
CA ASP A 276 -10.85 5.39 -12.30
C ASP A 276 -9.99 6.46 -12.99
N HIS A 277 -10.17 7.74 -12.65
CA HIS A 277 -9.35 8.86 -13.16
C HIS A 277 -8.13 9.14 -12.28
N VAL A 278 -7.90 8.36 -11.23
CA VAL A 278 -6.76 8.50 -10.33
C VAL A 278 -6.01 7.18 -10.26
N CYS A 279 -4.71 7.22 -10.59
CA CYS A 279 -3.82 6.09 -10.46
C CYS A 279 -2.61 6.45 -9.61
N THR A 280 -2.35 5.73 -8.53
CA THR A 280 -1.12 5.87 -7.76
C THR A 280 0.05 5.36 -8.61
N ARG A 281 1.11 6.17 -8.75
CA ARG A 281 2.31 5.80 -9.50
C ARG A 281 3.52 5.66 -8.59
N PHE A 282 3.66 6.54 -7.61
CA PHE A 282 4.71 6.45 -6.61
C PHE A 282 4.14 6.44 -5.21
N PHE A 283 4.89 5.82 -4.32
CA PHE A 283 4.59 5.76 -2.90
C PHE A 283 5.85 6.05 -2.10
N PHE A 284 5.76 6.95 -1.15
CA PHE A 284 6.88 7.41 -0.33
C PHE A 284 6.56 7.20 1.13
N VAL A 285 7.53 6.65 1.86
CA VAL A 285 7.43 6.38 3.28
C VAL A 285 8.46 7.21 4.02
N TYR A 286 8.06 7.79 5.13
CA TYR A 286 8.90 8.58 6.01
C TYR A 286 8.78 8.06 7.43
N GLU A 287 9.87 8.14 8.17
CA GLU A 287 9.96 7.64 9.55
C GLU A 287 10.11 8.82 10.51
N ASP A 288 9.51 8.72 11.69
CA ASP A 288 9.77 9.63 12.82
C ASP A 288 9.66 11.12 12.49
N GLY A 289 8.57 11.49 11.82
CA GLY A 289 8.27 12.90 11.51
C GLY A 289 9.09 13.50 10.36
N GLN A 290 9.95 12.71 9.70
CA GLN A 290 10.60 13.13 8.46
C GLN A 290 9.54 13.48 7.39
N VAL A 291 9.86 14.46 6.57
CA VAL A 291 9.06 14.88 5.41
C VAL A 291 9.99 15.22 4.25
N GLY A 292 9.46 15.13 3.03
CA GLY A 292 10.15 15.62 1.83
C GLY A 292 10.12 17.14 1.74
N ASP A 293 10.55 17.69 0.60
CA ASP A 293 10.46 19.13 0.36
C ASP A 293 8.99 19.59 0.47
N ALA A 294 8.74 20.58 1.32
CA ALA A 294 7.39 21.06 1.62
C ALA A 294 6.73 21.84 0.47
N ASN A 295 7.53 22.36 -0.46
CA ASN A 295 7.08 23.27 -1.51
C ASN A 295 7.13 22.66 -2.92
N ILE A 296 7.12 21.32 -3.04
CA ILE A 296 7.12 20.69 -4.35
C ILE A 296 5.78 20.90 -5.01
N ASN A 297 5.81 21.53 -6.18
CA ASN A 297 4.67 21.71 -7.05
C ASN A 297 4.80 20.81 -8.28
N THR A 298 3.93 19.80 -8.39
CA THR A 298 3.91 18.86 -9.53
C THR A 298 3.57 19.51 -10.87
N GLN A 299 3.13 20.77 -10.88
CA GLN A 299 2.87 21.52 -12.11
C GLN A 299 4.11 22.26 -12.64
N GLU A 300 5.21 22.27 -11.88
CA GLU A 300 6.47 22.85 -12.37
C GLU A 300 7.11 21.95 -13.45
N PRO A 301 7.55 22.52 -14.59
CA PRO A 301 8.14 21.73 -15.68
C PRO A 301 9.34 20.87 -15.25
N LYS A 302 10.16 21.37 -14.33
CA LYS A 302 11.32 20.65 -13.79
C LYS A 302 10.90 19.39 -13.03
N ILE A 303 9.88 19.51 -12.16
CA ILE A 303 9.33 18.41 -11.38
C ILE A 303 8.67 17.37 -12.29
N GLN A 304 7.85 17.82 -13.26
CA GLN A 304 7.23 16.92 -14.23
C GLN A 304 8.26 16.14 -15.05
N LYS A 305 9.32 16.81 -15.52
CA LYS A 305 10.40 16.15 -16.26
C LYS A 305 11.09 15.07 -15.42
N GLU A 306 11.31 15.33 -14.14
CA GLU A 306 11.92 14.34 -13.23
C GLU A 306 11.00 13.14 -12.98
N ILE A 307 9.71 13.37 -12.74
CA ILE A 307 8.69 12.31 -12.60
C ILE A 307 8.64 11.44 -13.87
N MET A 308 8.53 12.08 -15.03
CA MET A 308 8.44 11.40 -16.33
C MET A 308 9.72 10.66 -16.69
N ARG A 309 10.89 11.14 -16.30
CA ARG A 309 12.16 10.40 -16.46
C ARG A 309 12.10 9.06 -15.73
N VAL A 310 11.56 9.03 -14.51
CA VAL A 310 11.48 7.79 -13.72
C VAL A 310 10.44 6.83 -14.28
N ILE A 311 9.27 7.32 -14.71
CA ILE A 311 8.24 6.45 -15.34
C ILE A 311 8.68 5.97 -16.73
N GLY A 312 9.14 6.86 -17.58
CA GLY A 312 9.43 6.60 -19.00
C GLY A 312 10.60 5.64 -19.24
N THR A 313 11.59 5.62 -18.35
CA THR A 313 12.71 4.66 -18.41
C THR A 313 12.26 3.21 -18.25
N GLN A 314 11.05 2.94 -17.79
CA GLN A 314 10.57 1.58 -17.59
C GLN A 314 9.90 0.96 -18.82
N ILE A 315 9.35 1.79 -19.72
CA ILE A 315 8.70 1.33 -20.96
C ILE A 315 9.74 0.75 -21.94
N TYR A 316 11.02 1.12 -21.80
CA TYR A 316 12.11 0.69 -22.66
C TYR A 316 13.00 -0.40 -22.02
N SER A 317 12.65 -0.90 -20.84
CA SER A 317 13.43 -1.89 -20.09
C SER A 317 12.65 -3.16 -19.76
N SER A 318 11.44 -3.30 -20.30
CA SER A 318 10.53 -4.44 -20.10
C SER A 318 10.23 -5.12 -21.42
#